data_AF-A0A7X9D174-F1
#
_entry.id   AF-A0A7X9D174-F1
#
_cell.length_a   1.000
_cell.length_b   1.000
_cell.length_c   1.000
_cell.angle_alpha   90.00
_cell.angle_beta   90.00
_cell.angle_gamma   90.00
#
_symmetry.space_group_name_H-M   'P 1'
#
loop_
_entity.id
_entity.type
_entity.pdbx_description
1 polymer ?
#
loop_
_entity_poly.entity_id
_entity_poly.type
_entity_poly.pdbx_seq_one_letter_code
_entity_poly.pdbx_strand_id
1 'polypeptide(L)'
;YSRIDFGDGAEEFHARVASGSNGGNIEIRLDSITGPLVGTCKVAGTGDWQNWVDATCKVDGVSGIHDLYLKFTGGKGYLLNMNWWRFSEATSNPTPVPNENLGDLNGDGSIDSADLQLLKRHLLRKELLTGTNLLNADVNKDGVVDSNDFALIKRYILRIITKL
;
A
#
# COMPACT_ATOMS: atom_id res chain seq x y z
N TYR A 1 3.18 -19.93 -3.88
CA TYR A 1 4.18 -19.16 -3.13
C TYR A 1 3.73 -19.10 -1.69
N SER A 2 4.58 -19.45 -0.73
CA SER A 2 4.16 -19.56 0.68
C SER A 2 4.42 -18.29 1.47
N ARG A 3 3.53 -17.96 2.41
CA ARG A 3 3.68 -16.89 3.42
C ARG A 3 4.08 -15.53 2.84
N ILE A 4 3.38 -15.10 1.80
CA ILE A 4 3.51 -13.74 1.27
C ILE A 4 2.83 -12.80 2.26
N ASP A 5 3.56 -11.76 2.67
CA ASP A 5 3.04 -10.68 3.52
C ASP A 5 2.53 -9.54 2.62
N PHE A 6 1.23 -9.29 2.67
CA PHE A 6 0.56 -8.22 1.93
C PHE A 6 0.36 -6.95 2.76
N GLY A 7 0.86 -6.91 4.00
CA GLY A 7 0.70 -5.77 4.90
C GLY A 7 -0.77 -5.38 5.08
N ASP A 8 -1.07 -4.09 4.94
CA ASP A 8 -2.42 -3.55 5.10
C ASP A 8 -3.33 -3.79 3.88
N GLY A 9 -2.76 -4.16 2.72
CA GLY A 9 -3.55 -4.34 1.51
C GLY A 9 -2.73 -4.46 0.23
N ALA A 10 -3.25 -5.20 -0.74
CA ALA A 10 -2.85 -5.14 -2.14
C ALA A 10 -4.05 -4.81 -3.03
N GLU A 11 -3.84 -4.02 -4.07
CA GLU A 11 -4.91 -3.54 -4.97
C GLU A 11 -4.79 -4.06 -6.41
N GLU A 12 -3.56 -4.30 -6.88
CA GLU A 12 -3.32 -4.73 -8.25
C GLU A 12 -2.25 -5.82 -8.30
N PHE A 13 -2.52 -6.85 -9.11
CA PHE A 13 -1.54 -7.87 -9.45
C PHE A 13 -0.99 -7.61 -10.85
N HIS A 14 0.33 -7.74 -10.99
CA HIS A 14 1.04 -7.64 -12.26
C HIS A 14 1.79 -8.94 -12.53
N ALA A 15 1.72 -9.45 -13.75
CA ALA A 15 2.53 -10.58 -14.20
C ALA A 15 3.14 -10.31 -15.57
N ARG A 16 4.44 -10.59 -15.69
CA ARG A 16 5.16 -10.57 -16.96
C ARG A 16 4.95 -11.88 -17.69
N VAL A 17 4.26 -11.81 -18.81
CA VAL A 17 3.75 -12.99 -19.52
C VAL A 17 3.99 -12.90 -21.02
N ALA A 18 4.02 -14.06 -21.68
CA ALA A 18 4.03 -14.18 -23.13
C ALA A 18 3.13 -15.34 -23.55
N SER A 19 2.45 -15.23 -24.68
CA SER A 19 1.61 -16.29 -25.23
C SER A 19 1.69 -16.30 -26.75
N GLY A 20 2.26 -17.39 -27.30
CA GLY A 20 2.15 -17.71 -28.73
C GLY A 20 0.78 -18.30 -29.12
N SER A 21 -0.13 -18.47 -28.16
CA SER A 21 -1.49 -18.97 -28.35
C SER A 21 -2.54 -17.88 -28.08
N ASN A 22 -3.80 -18.26 -27.87
CA ASN A 22 -4.87 -17.34 -27.45
C ASN A 22 -4.75 -16.87 -25.98
N GLY A 23 -3.79 -17.40 -25.22
CA GLY A 23 -3.59 -17.07 -23.81
C GLY A 23 -4.60 -17.76 -22.89
N GLY A 24 -4.97 -17.10 -21.81
CA GLY A 24 -5.83 -17.65 -20.76
C GLY A 24 -6.06 -16.65 -19.63
N ASN A 25 -6.24 -17.16 -18.42
CA ASN A 25 -6.35 -16.36 -17.21
C ASN A 25 -5.38 -16.85 -16.14
N ILE A 26 -4.98 -15.92 -15.29
CA ILE A 26 -4.30 -16.19 -14.02
C ILE A 26 -5.30 -15.84 -12.92
N GLU A 27 -5.88 -16.85 -12.28
CA GLU A 27 -6.67 -16.69 -11.07
C GLU A 27 -5.73 -16.52 -9.88
N ILE A 28 -5.88 -15.42 -9.14
CA ILE A 28 -5.15 -15.15 -7.90
C ILE A 28 -5.97 -15.72 -6.74
N ARG A 29 -5.45 -16.74 -6.05
CA ARG A 29 -6.11 -17.41 -4.93
C ARG A 29 -5.27 -17.41 -3.68
N LEU A 30 -5.93 -17.29 -2.52
CA LEU A 30 -5.28 -17.32 -1.21
C LEU A 30 -5.48 -18.67 -0.52
N ASP A 31 -4.47 -19.08 0.24
CA ASP A 31 -4.39 -20.23 1.17
C ASP A 31 -4.50 -21.63 0.55
N SER A 32 -5.17 -21.79 -0.60
CA SER A 32 -5.19 -23.05 -1.36
C SER A 32 -5.54 -22.85 -2.84
N ILE A 33 -5.32 -23.87 -3.66
CA ILE A 33 -5.68 -23.87 -5.10
C ILE A 33 -7.19 -23.74 -5.36
N THR A 34 -8.02 -24.01 -4.34
CA THR A 34 -9.48 -23.83 -4.34
C THR A 34 -9.94 -22.76 -3.34
N GLY A 35 -9.01 -22.02 -2.74
CA GLY A 35 -9.31 -20.99 -1.73
C GLY A 35 -9.92 -19.73 -2.33
N PRO A 36 -10.10 -18.67 -1.51
CA PRO A 36 -10.71 -17.42 -1.96
C PRO A 36 -10.08 -16.90 -3.25
N LEU A 37 -10.92 -16.62 -4.25
CA LEU A 37 -10.50 -15.97 -5.48
C LEU A 37 -10.52 -14.46 -5.26
N VAL A 38 -9.34 -13.86 -5.28
CA VAL A 38 -9.18 -12.43 -4.98
C VAL A 38 -8.97 -11.59 -6.23
N GLY A 39 -8.65 -12.20 -7.37
CA GLY A 39 -8.59 -11.50 -8.65
C GLY A 39 -8.42 -12.47 -9.82
N THR A 40 -8.60 -11.96 -11.04
CA THR A 40 -8.39 -12.72 -12.27
C THR A 40 -7.76 -11.84 -13.34
N CYS A 41 -6.53 -12.20 -13.74
CA CYS A 41 -5.78 -11.51 -14.77
C CYS A 41 -5.95 -12.20 -16.11
N LYS A 42 -6.60 -11.53 -17.06
CA LYS A 42 -6.73 -12.02 -18.43
C LYS A 42 -5.42 -11.81 -19.18
N VAL A 43 -4.93 -12.86 -19.83
CA VAL A 43 -3.75 -12.83 -20.69
C VAL A 43 -4.18 -13.14 -22.11
N ALA A 44 -4.04 -12.18 -23.01
CA ALA A 44 -4.26 -12.40 -24.44
C ALA A 44 -3.02 -13.00 -25.11
N GLY A 45 -3.20 -13.50 -26.34
CA GLY A 45 -2.08 -13.85 -27.20
C GLY A 45 -1.17 -12.65 -27.46
N THR A 46 0.13 -12.81 -27.23
CA THR A 46 1.15 -11.79 -27.46
C THR A 46 1.86 -11.99 -28.80
N GLY A 47 1.49 -13.03 -29.56
CA GLY A 47 1.99 -13.30 -30.90
C GLY A 47 3.23 -14.21 -30.96
N ASP A 48 3.96 -14.35 -29.85
CA ASP A 48 5.10 -15.29 -29.74
C ASP A 48 5.35 -15.69 -28.27
N TRP A 49 5.99 -16.84 -28.04
CA TRP A 49 6.34 -17.34 -26.70
C TRP A 49 7.41 -16.52 -25.97
N GLN A 50 8.09 -15.61 -26.66
CA GLN A 50 9.09 -14.69 -26.12
C GLN A 50 8.71 -13.21 -26.32
N ASN A 51 7.51 -12.90 -26.83
CA ASN A 51 7.02 -11.53 -26.84
C ASN A 51 6.34 -11.20 -25.51
N TRP A 52 7.09 -10.54 -24.62
CA TRP A 52 6.71 -10.34 -23.22
C TRP A 52 5.95 -9.03 -23.00
N VAL A 53 4.82 -9.12 -22.30
CA VAL A 53 3.99 -7.98 -21.87
C VAL A 53 3.65 -8.10 -20.38
N ASP A 54 3.16 -7.01 -19.80
CA ASP A 54 2.65 -7.00 -18.42
C ASP A 54 1.13 -7.16 -18.47
N ALA A 55 0.62 -8.25 -17.89
CA ALA A 55 -0.81 -8.43 -17.65
C ALA A 55 -1.15 -7.94 -16.24
N THR A 56 -2.21 -7.15 -16.12
CA THR A 56 -2.64 -6.56 -14.85
C THR A 56 -4.10 -6.84 -14.56
N CYS A 57 -4.44 -6.89 -13.27
CA CYS A 57 -5.81 -6.99 -12.80
C CYS A 57 -5.91 -6.52 -11.35
N LYS A 58 -7.08 -5.99 -11.01
CA LYS A 58 -7.42 -5.66 -9.63
C LYS A 58 -7.51 -6.93 -8.78
N VAL A 59 -7.14 -6.77 -7.52
CA VAL A 59 -7.36 -7.78 -6.48
C VAL A 59 -8.13 -7.16 -5.32
N ASP A 60 -9.03 -7.92 -4.72
CA ASP A 60 -9.91 -7.47 -3.65
C ASP A 60 -9.70 -8.33 -2.39
N GLY A 61 -9.65 -7.67 -1.21
CA GLY A 61 -9.60 -8.36 0.07
C GLY A 61 -8.29 -9.11 0.35
N VAL A 62 -7.17 -8.60 -0.16
CA VAL A 62 -5.84 -9.17 0.05
C VAL A 62 -5.07 -8.35 1.08
N SER A 63 -4.94 -8.83 2.31
CA SER A 63 -4.13 -8.21 3.37
C SER A 63 -3.55 -9.27 4.30
N GLY A 64 -2.56 -8.92 5.13
CA GLY A 64 -1.91 -9.87 6.04
C GLY A 64 -1.08 -10.94 5.33
N ILE A 65 -0.82 -12.06 6.03
CA ILE A 65 0.08 -13.12 5.54
C ILE A 65 -0.74 -14.29 5.01
N HIS A 66 -0.52 -14.64 3.73
CA HIS A 66 -1.21 -15.75 3.05
C HIS A 66 -0.29 -16.59 2.19
N ASP A 67 -0.70 -17.84 1.91
CA ASP A 67 -0.13 -18.59 0.80
C ASP A 67 -0.81 -18.15 -0.51
N LEU A 68 -0.01 -17.79 -1.51
CA LEU A 68 -0.48 -17.34 -2.82
C LEU A 68 -0.47 -18.49 -3.83
N TYR A 69 -1.61 -18.74 -4.45
CA TYR A 69 -1.80 -19.70 -5.53
C TYR A 69 -2.16 -18.96 -6.82
N LEU A 70 -1.37 -19.19 -7.87
CA LEU A 70 -1.65 -18.71 -9.22
C LEU A 70 -2.22 -19.88 -10.03
N LYS A 71 -3.52 -19.85 -10.31
CA LYS A 71 -4.20 -20.92 -11.03
C LYS A 71 -4.45 -20.50 -12.47
N PHE A 72 -3.82 -21.20 -13.40
CA PHE A 72 -3.94 -20.94 -14.83
C PHE A 72 -5.16 -21.64 -15.41
N THR A 73 -6.05 -20.89 -16.07
CA THR A 73 -7.26 -21.41 -16.70
C THR A 73 -7.38 -20.91 -18.14
N GLY A 74 -8.03 -21.68 -19.01
CA GLY A 74 -8.14 -21.31 -20.42
C GLY A 74 -8.57 -22.47 -21.31
N GLY A 75 -8.25 -22.35 -22.59
CA GLY A 75 -8.50 -23.39 -23.60
C GLY A 75 -7.64 -24.64 -23.41
N LYS A 76 -7.64 -25.51 -24.43
CA LYS A 76 -6.78 -26.70 -24.44
C LYS A 76 -5.34 -26.33 -24.81
N GLY A 77 -4.39 -27.08 -24.28
CA GLY A 77 -2.97 -26.93 -24.61
C GLY A 77 -2.22 -25.95 -23.70
N TYR A 78 -1.01 -25.59 -24.13
CA TYR A 78 -0.15 -24.68 -23.38
C TYR A 78 -0.66 -23.24 -23.51
N LEU A 79 -0.91 -22.57 -22.38
CA LEU A 79 -1.62 -21.29 -22.36
C LEU A 79 -0.67 -20.10 -22.52
N LEU A 80 0.34 -20.02 -21.65
CA LEU A 80 1.22 -18.85 -21.53
C LEU A 80 2.55 -19.24 -20.86
N ASN A 81 3.59 -18.46 -21.14
CA ASN A 81 4.80 -18.36 -20.34
C ASN A 81 4.62 -17.23 -19.31
N MET A 82 5.18 -17.44 -18.11
CA MET A 82 5.25 -16.42 -17.07
C MET A 82 6.69 -16.30 -16.58
N ASN A 83 7.16 -15.07 -16.41
CA ASN A 83 8.52 -14.78 -15.94
C ASN A 83 8.49 -14.36 -14.47
N TRP A 84 7.89 -13.21 -14.18
CA TRP A 84 7.77 -12.66 -12.83
C TRP A 84 6.37 -12.14 -12.57
N TRP A 85 6.08 -11.91 -11.30
CA TRP A 85 4.89 -11.20 -10.86
C TRP A 85 5.22 -10.29 -9.67
N ARG A 86 4.34 -9.32 -9.42
CA ARG A 86 4.35 -8.49 -8.23
C ARG A 86 2.93 -8.05 -7.89
N PHE A 87 2.70 -7.69 -6.64
CA PHE A 87 1.55 -6.87 -6.29
C PHE A 87 2.00 -5.42 -6.22
N SER A 88 1.11 -4.52 -6.62
CA SER A 88 1.15 -3.16 -6.11
C SER A 88 0.39 -3.19 -4.79
N GLU A 89 1.03 -2.66 -3.75
CA GLU A 89 0.34 -2.39 -2.49
C GLU A 89 -0.94 -1.62 -2.79
N ALA A 90 -1.95 -1.83 -1.96
CA ALA A 90 -2.96 -0.81 -1.85
C ALA A 90 -2.16 0.44 -1.53
N THR A 91 -2.08 1.38 -2.47
CA THR A 91 -1.98 2.74 -2.00
C THR A 91 -3.20 2.79 -1.09
N SER A 92 -3.00 2.96 0.21
CA SER A 92 -3.84 3.94 0.84
C SER A 92 -3.69 5.14 -0.08
N ASN A 93 -4.55 5.26 -1.10
CA ASN A 93 -5.23 6.49 -1.29
C ASN A 93 -5.84 6.67 0.11
N PRO A 94 -5.24 7.52 0.98
CA PRO A 94 -6.17 8.43 1.58
C PRO A 94 -6.94 8.93 0.35
N THR A 95 -8.27 8.93 0.40
CA THR A 95 -9.00 10.03 -0.21
C THR A 95 -8.08 11.27 -0.23
N PRO A 96 -8.09 12.15 -1.23
CA PRO A 96 -7.50 13.46 -1.02
C PRO A 96 -8.27 14.11 0.15
N VAL A 97 -7.90 13.77 1.39
CA VAL A 97 -8.24 14.43 2.63
C VAL A 97 -7.30 15.61 2.56
N PRO A 98 -7.82 16.81 2.35
CA PRO A 98 -7.02 17.99 2.31
C PRO A 98 -6.34 18.15 3.67
N ASN A 99 -5.08 17.74 3.84
CA ASN A 99 -4.25 18.19 4.95
C ASN A 99 -4.85 17.93 6.37
N GLU A 100 -5.58 16.83 6.61
CA GLU A 100 -6.44 16.72 7.83
C GLU A 100 -5.79 16.13 9.10
N ASN A 101 -4.61 15.49 9.03
CA ASN A 101 -3.94 14.95 10.23
C ASN A 101 -2.58 15.60 10.52
N LEU A 102 -2.23 16.69 9.83
CA LEU A 102 -0.99 17.43 10.12
C LEU A 102 -1.04 17.96 11.56
N GLY A 103 -0.11 17.54 12.41
CA GLY A 103 -0.10 17.85 13.84
C GLY A 103 -0.91 16.92 14.75
N ASP A 104 -1.70 15.97 14.21
CA ASP A 104 -2.34 14.87 14.96
C ASP A 104 -1.38 13.67 14.96
N LEU A 105 -0.80 13.39 16.13
CA LEU A 105 0.30 12.46 16.33
C LEU A 105 -0.13 11.20 17.10
N ASN A 106 -1.36 11.18 17.63
CA ASN A 106 -1.95 10.01 18.29
C ASN A 106 -3.09 9.37 17.46
N GLY A 107 -3.53 10.01 16.38
CA GLY A 107 -4.56 9.54 15.46
C GLY A 107 -5.99 9.69 15.98
N ASP A 108 -6.22 10.56 16.98
CA ASP A 108 -7.55 10.76 17.57
C ASP A 108 -8.42 11.79 16.81
N GLY A 109 -7.88 12.39 15.75
CA GLY A 109 -8.56 13.36 14.91
C GLY A 109 -8.59 14.78 15.47
N SER A 110 -7.91 15.05 16.57
CA SER A 110 -7.73 16.39 17.17
C SER A 110 -6.24 16.77 17.21
N ILE A 111 -5.96 18.08 17.25
CA ILE A 111 -4.61 18.60 17.49
C ILE A 111 -4.63 19.25 18.88
N ASP A 112 -4.12 18.54 19.88
CA ASP A 112 -4.18 18.96 21.27
C ASP A 112 -2.91 18.64 22.10
N SER A 113 -3.04 18.78 23.42
CA SER A 113 -1.92 18.57 24.34
C SER A 113 -1.32 17.17 24.32
N ALA A 114 -2.08 16.15 23.91
CA ALA A 114 -1.60 14.78 23.75
C ALA A 114 -0.56 14.69 22.63
N ASP A 115 -0.82 15.32 21.48
CA ASP A 115 0.11 15.41 20.35
C ASP A 115 1.37 16.14 20.75
N LEU A 116 1.22 17.27 21.44
CA LEU A 116 2.35 18.05 21.91
C LEU A 116 3.23 17.24 22.90
N GLN A 117 2.64 16.35 23.69
CA GLN A 117 3.37 15.46 24.60
C GLN A 117 4.12 14.37 23.83
N LEU A 118 3.53 13.80 22.77
CA LEU A 118 4.18 12.83 21.91
C LEU A 118 5.36 13.45 21.16
N LEU A 119 5.17 14.61 20.54
CA LEU A 119 6.25 15.33 19.88
C LEU A 119 7.38 15.66 20.85
N LYS A 120 7.06 16.13 22.06
CA LYS A 120 8.06 16.38 23.10
C LYS A 120 8.85 15.12 23.48
N ARG A 121 8.18 13.97 23.60
CA ARG A 121 8.84 12.70 23.91
C ARG A 121 9.76 12.25 22.78
N HIS A 122 9.37 12.47 21.52
CA HIS A 122 10.19 12.22 20.33
C HIS A 122 11.44 13.09 20.32
N LEU A 123 11.30 14.41 20.48
CA LEU A 123 12.44 15.34 20.52
C LEU A 123 13.40 15.05 21.68
N LEU A 124 12.89 14.55 22.80
CA LEU A 124 13.69 14.12 23.95
C LEU A 124 14.23 12.68 23.84
N ARG A 125 13.98 11.99 22.73
CA ARG A 125 14.36 10.59 22.48
C ARG A 125 13.88 9.61 23.56
N LYS A 126 12.74 9.92 24.19
CA LYS A 126 12.10 9.03 25.18
C LYS A 126 11.18 8.01 24.53
N GLU A 127 10.55 8.38 23.42
CA GLU A 127 9.63 7.56 22.63
C GLU A 127 9.61 8.13 21.22
N LEU A 128 9.93 7.33 20.20
CA LEU A 128 10.07 7.80 18.83
C LEU A 128 8.76 7.60 18.06
N LEU A 129 8.25 8.66 17.44
CA LEU A 129 7.23 8.58 16.40
C LEU A 129 7.75 7.78 15.21
N THR A 130 6.85 7.02 14.57
CA THR A 130 7.14 6.17 13.41
C THR A 130 6.02 6.28 12.39
N GLY A 131 6.30 5.90 11.13
CA GLY A 131 5.29 5.83 10.07
C GLY A 131 4.59 7.18 9.85
N THR A 132 3.27 7.14 9.70
CA THR A 132 2.42 8.32 9.44
C THR A 132 2.57 9.40 10.51
N ASN A 133 2.71 9.04 11.78
CA ASN A 133 2.79 10.02 12.86
C ASN A 133 4.10 10.82 12.80
N LEU A 134 5.17 10.24 12.24
CA LEU A 134 6.41 10.98 11.99
C LEU A 134 6.25 11.98 10.84
N LEU A 135 5.48 11.62 9.80
CA LEU A 135 5.17 12.52 8.69
C LEU A 135 4.24 13.66 9.12
N ASN A 136 3.26 13.38 9.99
CA ASN A 136 2.37 14.38 10.55
C ASN A 136 3.06 15.35 11.51
N ALA A 137 4.23 14.97 12.04
CA ALA A 137 5.00 15.79 12.98
C ALA A 137 5.81 16.90 12.29
N ASP A 138 6.14 16.77 11.00
CA ASP A 138 6.77 17.81 10.20
C ASP A 138 5.68 18.78 9.69
N VAL A 139 5.24 19.67 10.57
CA VAL A 139 4.11 20.57 10.31
C VAL A 139 4.51 21.80 9.50
N ASN A 140 5.80 22.15 9.47
CA ASN A 140 6.31 23.22 8.60
C ASN A 140 6.77 22.72 7.21
N LYS A 141 6.83 21.40 7.01
CA LYS A 141 7.21 20.72 5.76
C LYS A 141 8.65 21.02 5.33
N ASP A 142 9.55 21.20 6.28
CA ASP A 142 10.98 21.44 5.99
C ASP A 142 11.81 20.15 5.87
N GLY A 143 11.18 18.99 6.09
CA GLY A 143 11.78 17.68 5.99
C GLY A 143 12.46 17.19 7.28
N VAL A 144 12.42 17.96 8.36
CA VAL A 144 12.94 17.57 9.68
C VAL A 144 11.88 17.76 10.76
N VAL A 145 11.81 16.81 11.71
CA VAL A 145 10.94 16.95 12.88
C VAL A 145 11.74 17.54 14.03
N ASP A 146 11.52 18.82 14.34
CA ASP A 146 12.31 19.54 15.32
C ASP A 146 11.51 20.52 16.22
N SER A 147 12.23 21.43 16.88
CA SER A 147 11.62 22.41 17.79
C SER A 147 10.71 23.43 17.10
N ASN A 148 10.86 23.63 15.79
CA ASN A 148 10.01 24.51 15.00
C ASN A 148 8.61 23.94 14.85
N ASP A 149 8.50 22.63 14.59
CA ASP A 149 7.21 21.93 14.55
C ASP A 149 6.50 21.99 15.90
N PHE A 150 7.27 21.74 16.96
CA PHE A 150 6.77 21.83 18.33
C PHE A 150 6.20 23.22 18.63
N ALA A 151 6.88 24.28 18.16
CA ALA A 151 6.40 25.64 18.33
C ALA A 151 5.11 25.91 17.55
N LEU A 152 4.95 25.36 16.35
CA LEU A 152 3.76 25.52 15.52
C LEU A 152 2.55 24.79 16.10
N ILE A 153 2.68 23.50 16.48
CA ILE A 153 1.62 22.76 17.15
C ILE A 153 1.19 23.48 18.44
N LYS A 154 2.16 23.95 19.24
CA LYS A 154 1.86 24.72 20.45
C LYS A 154 1.11 26.01 20.15
N ARG A 155 1.49 26.77 19.12
CA ARG A 155 0.81 28.02 18.71
C ARG A 155 -0.60 27.75 18.20
N TYR A 156 -0.81 26.62 17.51
CA TYR A 156 -2.13 26.20 17.03
C TYR A 156 -3.07 25.87 18.20
N ILE A 157 -2.61 25.04 19.14
CA ILE A 157 -3.39 24.69 20.36
C ILE A 157 -3.75 25.94 21.17
N LEU A 158 -2.84 26.91 21.25
CA LEU A 158 -3.05 28.20 21.91
C LEU A 158 -3.91 29.20 21.10
N ARG A 159 -4.37 28.81 19.90
CA ARG A 159 -5.12 29.65 18.96
C ARG A 159 -4.41 30.95 18.57
N ILE A 160 -3.08 30.95 18.62
CA ILE A 160 -2.23 32.04 18.11
C ILE A 160 -2.21 32.00 16.58
N ILE A 161 -2.21 30.79 16.02
CA ILE A 161 -2.41 30.52 14.59
C ILE A 161 -3.63 29.62 14.42
N THR A 162 -4.26 29.69 13.25
CA THR A 162 -5.49 28.95 12.94
C THR A 162 -5.28 27.79 11.97
N LYS A 163 -4.05 27.63 11.45
CA LYS A 163 -3.65 26.59 10.49
C LYS A 163 -2.21 26.18 10.72
N LEU A 164 -1.90 24.94 10.35
CA LEU A 164 -0.57 24.38 10.19
C LEU A 164 -0.22 24.32 8.71
#